data_AF-A0A497EDJ7-F1
#
_entry.id   AF-A0A497EDJ7-F1
#
_cell.length_a   1.000
_cell.length_b   1.000
_cell.length_c   1.000
_cell.angle_alpha   90.00
_cell.angle_beta   90.00
_cell.angle_gamma   90.00
#
_symmetry.space_group_name_H-M   'P 1'
#
loop_
_entity.id
_entity.type
_entity.pdbx_description
1 polymer ?
#
loop_
_entity_poly.entity_id
_entity_poly.type
_entity_poly.pdbx_seq_one_letter_code
_entity_poly.pdbx_strand_id
1 'polypeptide(L)'
;MLILLIGGATSASEPGTQESNGDDPIRIHIKPLPEGVSRVFLTSSIDGRRRFELVSTDGTVERLDSEAFAQRLYTGQTGKPWFYRLLNISSPVGFAWVLLGLLGQVLFTGRMVLQWLTSEKAKRSVVPVGFWWMSLAGASMLLAYFIWRRDVVGVLGQSAGWLIYVRNLWLIYYPESNRSESI
;
A
#
# COMPACT_ATOMS: atom_id res chain seq x y z
N MET A 1 -6.98 10.21 -11.30
CA MET A 1 -7.11 9.34 -12.49
C MET A 1 -8.28 8.40 -12.25
N LEU A 2 -9.43 8.66 -12.88
CA LEU A 2 -10.62 7.80 -12.80
C LEU A 2 -10.38 6.62 -13.73
N ILE A 3 -10.19 5.42 -13.17
CA ILE A 3 -10.01 4.21 -13.98
C ILE A 3 -11.38 3.56 -14.11
N LEU A 4 -11.96 3.63 -15.31
CA LEU A 4 -13.22 2.97 -15.64
C LEU A 4 -12.89 1.56 -16.13
N LEU A 5 -13.05 0.54 -15.28
CA LEU A 5 -12.94 -0.86 -15.69
C LEU A 5 -14.34 -1.40 -15.92
N ILE A 6 -14.70 -1.58 -17.20
CA ILE A 6 -15.92 -2.28 -17.60
C ILE A 6 -15.63 -3.77 -17.45
N GLY A 7 -15.96 -4.33 -16.29
CA GLY A 7 -15.87 -5.76 -16.04
C GLY A 7 -17.21 -6.42 -16.39
N GLY A 8 -17.31 -7.04 -17.56
CA GLY A 8 -18.39 -7.99 -17.84
C GLY A 8 -18.30 -9.12 -16.81
N ALA A 9 -19.31 -9.26 -15.95
CA ALA A 9 -19.35 -10.30 -14.96
C ALA A 9 -19.70 -11.63 -15.65
N THR A 10 -18.68 -12.38 -16.08
CA THR A 10 -18.82 -13.81 -16.35
C THR A 10 -18.93 -14.53 -15.01
N SER A 11 -20.16 -14.76 -14.55
CA SER A 11 -20.42 -15.76 -13.51
C SER A 11 -20.29 -17.15 -14.15
N ALA A 12 -19.22 -17.86 -13.81
CA ALA A 12 -18.99 -19.22 -14.27
C ALA A 12 -19.82 -20.20 -13.42
N SER A 13 -20.92 -20.72 -13.97
CA SER A 13 -21.24 -22.18 -14.09
C SER A 13 -22.74 -22.43 -14.34
N GLU A 14 -23.11 -22.67 -15.61
CA GLU A 14 -23.90 -23.82 -16.12
C GLU A 14 -23.97 -23.68 -17.66
N PRO A 15 -23.63 -24.72 -18.46
CA PRO A 15 -23.63 -24.62 -19.92
C PRO A 15 -25.04 -24.89 -20.44
N GLY A 16 -25.87 -23.85 -20.47
CA GLY A 16 -27.21 -23.89 -21.02
C GLY A 16 -27.59 -22.52 -21.56
N THR A 17 -27.50 -22.38 -22.89
CA THR A 17 -28.22 -21.42 -23.74
C THR A 17 -28.63 -20.09 -23.08
N GLN A 18 -27.80 -19.05 -23.22
CA GLN A 18 -28.25 -17.67 -23.00
C GLN A 18 -27.96 -16.83 -24.25
N GLU A 19 -29.01 -16.65 -25.04
CA GLU A 19 -29.11 -15.51 -25.95
C GLU A 19 -28.86 -14.23 -25.14
N SER A 20 -27.88 -13.43 -25.58
CA SER A 20 -27.57 -12.12 -25.01
C SER A 20 -28.76 -11.18 -25.22
N ASN A 21 -29.75 -11.24 -24.33
CA ASN A 21 -30.84 -10.30 -24.29
C ASN A 21 -30.29 -8.94 -23.85
N GLY A 22 -30.50 -7.88 -24.64
CA GLY A 22 -29.89 -6.56 -24.46
C GLY A 22 -30.30 -5.79 -23.20
N ASP A 23 -30.86 -6.46 -22.21
CA ASP A 23 -31.40 -5.93 -20.95
C ASP A 23 -30.69 -6.47 -19.70
N ASP A 24 -29.64 -7.27 -19.85
CA ASP A 24 -28.86 -7.73 -18.69
C ASP A 24 -28.08 -6.58 -18.05
N PRO A 25 -28.27 -6.31 -16.74
CA PRO A 25 -27.64 -5.19 -16.06
C PRO A 25 -26.13 -5.40 -15.97
N ILE A 26 -25.36 -4.51 -16.61
CA ILE A 26 -23.90 -4.57 -16.62
C ILE A 26 -23.37 -3.98 -15.32
N ARG A 27 -22.66 -4.77 -14.51
CA ARG A 27 -22.01 -4.29 -13.29
C ARG A 27 -20.78 -3.44 -13.62
N ILE A 28 -20.74 -2.19 -13.14
CA ILE A 28 -19.53 -1.35 -13.28
C ILE A 28 -18.75 -1.35 -11.97
N HIS A 29 -17.45 -1.59 -12.07
CA HIS A 29 -16.52 -1.43 -10.96
C HIS A 29 -15.92 -0.02 -11.00
N ILE A 30 -16.56 0.94 -10.34
CA ILE A 30 -16.06 2.31 -10.20
C ILE A 30 -15.43 2.45 -8.81
N LYS A 31 -14.14 2.77 -8.75
CA LYS A 31 -13.45 3.17 -7.52
C LYS A 31 -12.91 4.59 -7.67
N PRO A 32 -13.13 5.50 -6.70
CA PRO A 32 -13.90 5.30 -5.46
C PRO A 32 -15.41 5.30 -5.68
N LEU A 33 -16.15 4.51 -4.90
CA LEU A 33 -17.62 4.55 -4.88
C LEU A 33 -18.10 5.81 -4.12
N PRO A 34 -19.27 6.37 -4.48
CA PRO A 34 -19.91 7.40 -3.68
C PRO A 34 -20.16 6.91 -2.25
N GLU A 35 -20.16 7.82 -1.27
CA GLU A 35 -20.44 7.47 0.13
C GLU A 35 -21.84 6.82 0.26
N GLY A 36 -21.91 5.71 1.00
CA GLY A 36 -23.14 4.94 1.18
C GLY A 36 -23.50 4.00 0.02
N VAL A 37 -22.71 3.92 -1.06
CA VAL A 37 -22.99 3.05 -2.21
C VAL A 37 -22.11 1.80 -2.17
N SER A 38 -22.74 0.64 -2.25
CA SER A 38 -22.05 -0.67 -2.26
C SER A 38 -21.76 -1.16 -3.68
N ARG A 39 -22.68 -0.94 -4.63
CA ARG A 39 -22.58 -1.44 -6.01
C ARG A 39 -23.21 -0.46 -7.00
N VAL A 40 -22.67 -0.42 -8.22
CA VAL A 40 -23.18 0.39 -9.34
C VAL A 40 -23.47 -0.53 -10.53
N PHE A 41 -24.68 -0.43 -11.08
CA PHE A 41 -25.11 -1.17 -12.27
C PHE A 41 -25.46 -0.17 -13.39
N LEU A 42 -25.14 -0.52 -14.63
CA LEU A 42 -25.71 0.09 -15.82
C LEU A 42 -26.92 -0.75 -16.23
N THR A 43 -28.08 -0.13 -16.29
CA THR A 43 -29.24 -0.73 -16.94
C THR A 43 -29.57 0.06 -18.20
N SER A 44 -29.85 -0.62 -19.29
CA SER A 44 -30.60 -0.05 -20.41
C SER A 44 -31.99 0.28 -19.91
N SER A 45 -32.41 1.54 -20.00
CA SER A 45 -33.81 1.90 -19.77
C SER A 45 -34.55 1.74 -21.10
N ILE A 46 -35.80 1.28 -21.04
CA ILE A 46 -36.69 0.97 -22.18
C ILE A 46 -36.79 2.11 -23.23
N ASP A 47 -36.46 3.35 -22.86
CA ASP A 47 -36.37 4.53 -23.75
C ASP A 47 -35.04 4.66 -24.53
N GLY A 48 -34.18 3.64 -24.53
CA GLY A 48 -32.85 3.67 -25.16
C GLY A 48 -31.81 4.54 -24.44
N ARG A 49 -32.16 5.14 -23.30
CA ARG A 49 -31.24 5.91 -22.46
C ARG A 49 -30.58 5.02 -21.40
N ARG A 50 -29.25 5.02 -21.32
CA ARG A 50 -28.48 4.28 -20.30
C ARG A 50 -28.65 4.98 -18.95
N ARG A 51 -29.12 4.26 -17.93
CA ARG A 51 -29.27 4.79 -16.55
C ARG A 51 -28.34 4.04 -15.60
N PHE A 52 -27.88 4.73 -14.57
CA PHE A 52 -27.04 4.14 -13.52
C PHE A 52 -27.91 3.80 -12.32
N GLU A 53 -27.93 2.54 -11.91
CA GLU A 53 -28.58 2.10 -10.67
C GLU A 53 -27.52 1.97 -9.56
N LEU A 54 -27.64 2.80 -8.53
CA LEU A 54 -26.82 2.73 -7.33
C LEU A 54 -27.55 1.88 -6.30
N VAL A 55 -26.88 0.82 -5.83
CA VAL A 55 -27.35 0.04 -4.69
C VAL A 55 -26.67 0.59 -3.46
N SER A 56 -27.45 1.28 -2.63
CA SER A 56 -27.03 1.78 -1.33
C SER A 56 -26.69 0.62 -0.38
N THR A 57 -25.87 0.88 0.63
CA THR A 57 -25.54 -0.09 1.70
C THR A 57 -26.79 -0.57 2.45
N ASP A 58 -27.84 0.25 2.46
CA ASP A 58 -29.14 -0.07 3.09
C ASP A 58 -30.07 -0.89 2.17
N GLY A 59 -29.59 -1.29 0.99
CA GLY A 59 -30.35 -2.08 0.02
C GLY A 59 -31.30 -1.29 -0.88
N THR A 60 -31.39 0.03 -0.72
CA THR A 60 -32.18 0.90 -1.60
C THR A 60 -31.53 1.05 -2.98
N VAL A 61 -32.35 0.96 -4.04
CA VAL A 61 -31.91 1.11 -5.43
C VAL A 61 -32.28 2.52 -5.89
N GLU A 62 -31.27 3.37 -6.05
CA GLU A 62 -31.43 4.74 -6.55
C GLU A 62 -31.06 4.76 -8.04
N ARG A 63 -32.00 5.17 -8.89
CA ARG A 63 -31.77 5.30 -10.33
C ARG A 63 -31.36 6.72 -10.65
N LEU A 64 -30.11 6.91 -11.09
CA LEU A 64 -29.59 8.22 -11.46
C LEU A 64 -29.28 8.29 -12.96
N ASP A 65 -29.50 9.48 -13.50
CA ASP A 65 -29.00 9.85 -14.82
C ASP A 65 -27.48 10.08 -14.80
N SER A 66 -26.84 10.11 -15.97
CA SER A 66 -25.39 10.23 -16.11
C SER A 66 -24.82 11.49 -15.45
N GLU A 67 -25.53 12.62 -15.52
CA GLU A 67 -25.08 13.88 -14.93
C GLU A 67 -25.24 13.90 -13.41
N ALA A 68 -26.39 13.41 -12.91
CA ALA A 68 -26.65 13.29 -11.47
C ALA A 68 -25.67 12.32 -10.80
N PHE A 69 -25.32 11.22 -11.47
CA PHE A 69 -24.30 10.29 -11.03
C PHE A 69 -22.91 10.95 -10.97
N ALA A 70 -22.53 11.71 -12.01
CA ALA A 70 -21.27 12.44 -12.03
C ALA A 70 -21.19 13.46 -10.88
N GLN A 71 -22.24 14.26 -10.67
CA GLN A 71 -22.28 15.26 -9.61
C GLN A 71 -22.14 14.62 -8.21
N ARG A 72 -22.75 13.45 -7.98
CA ARG A 72 -22.62 12.73 -6.70
C ARG A 72 -21.22 12.16 -6.48
N LEU A 73 -20.58 11.67 -7.55
CA LEU A 73 -19.17 11.26 -7.50
C LEU A 73 -18.25 12.45 -7.17
N TYR A 74 -18.51 13.62 -7.75
CA TYR A 74 -17.71 14.82 -7.49
C TYR A 74 -17.88 15.30 -6.05
N THR A 75 -19.11 15.50 -5.57
CA THR A 75 -19.38 16.01 -4.21
C THR A 75 -18.85 15.09 -3.11
N GLY A 76 -18.96 13.77 -3.28
CA GLY A 76 -18.44 12.79 -2.31
C GLY A 76 -16.91 12.73 -2.22
N GLN A 77 -16.20 13.24 -3.23
CA GLN A 77 -14.73 13.28 -3.20
C GLN A 77 -14.20 14.50 -2.45
N THR A 78 -14.89 15.65 -2.47
CA THR A 78 -14.37 16.97 -2.09
C THR A 78 -14.09 17.15 -0.59
N GLY A 79 -14.66 16.31 0.29
CA GLY A 79 -14.55 16.46 1.76
C GLY A 79 -13.33 15.83 2.45
N LYS A 80 -12.48 15.08 1.74
CA LYS A 80 -11.31 14.41 2.35
C LYS A 80 -10.09 15.33 2.36
N PRO A 81 -9.46 15.59 3.52
CA PRO A 81 -8.24 16.40 3.58
C PRO A 81 -7.17 15.86 2.63
N TRP A 82 -6.45 16.75 1.96
CA TRP A 82 -5.56 16.42 0.83
C TRP A 82 -4.53 15.32 1.17
N PHE A 83 -4.07 15.26 2.42
CA PHE A 83 -3.11 14.27 2.89
C PHE A 83 -3.70 12.86 2.99
N TYR A 84 -5.02 12.70 3.23
CA TYR A 84 -5.69 11.39 3.14
C TYR A 84 -5.80 10.89 1.70
N ARG A 85 -5.93 11.80 0.72
CA ARG A 85 -5.89 11.45 -0.70
C ARG A 85 -4.47 11.12 -1.17
N LEU A 86 -3.47 11.87 -0.72
CA LEU A 86 -2.07 11.63 -1.05
C LEU A 86 -1.54 10.32 -0.45
N LEU A 87 -1.97 9.99 0.77
CA LEU A 87 -1.50 8.80 1.47
C LEU A 87 -2.41 7.58 1.29
N ASN A 88 -3.60 7.71 0.71
CA ASN A 88 -4.59 6.61 0.54
C ASN A 88 -4.83 5.81 1.85
N ILE A 89 -4.76 6.48 3.00
CA ILE A 89 -4.88 5.86 4.32
C ILE A 89 -6.35 5.90 4.73
N SER A 90 -7.04 4.78 4.54
CA SER A 90 -8.45 4.60 4.97
C SER A 90 -8.56 3.86 6.32
N SER A 91 -7.47 3.72 7.07
CA SER A 91 -7.43 3.02 8.36
C SER A 91 -6.30 3.55 9.27
N PRO A 92 -6.55 3.83 10.57
CA PRO A 92 -5.52 4.23 11.54
C PRO A 92 -4.34 3.26 11.60
N VAL A 93 -4.59 1.98 11.36
CA VAL A 93 -3.56 0.93 11.30
C VAL A 93 -2.61 1.19 10.12
N GLY A 94 -3.14 1.56 8.96
CA GLY A 94 -2.33 1.91 7.78
C GLY A 94 -1.42 3.12 8.01
N PHE A 95 -1.89 4.11 8.77
CA PHE A 95 -1.05 5.25 9.15
C PHE A 95 0.14 4.84 10.01
N ALA A 96 -0.10 3.98 11.02
CA ALA A 96 0.96 3.47 11.89
C ALA A 96 2.03 2.69 11.09
N TRP A 97 1.62 1.88 10.12
CA TRP A 97 2.55 1.16 9.23
C TRP A 97 3.38 2.10 8.35
N VAL A 98 2.77 3.15 7.79
CA VAL A 98 3.50 4.16 7.01
C VAL A 98 4.51 4.91 7.89
N LEU A 99 4.11 5.28 9.11
CA LEU A 99 5.00 5.94 10.06
C LEU A 99 6.17 5.02 10.46
N LEU A 100 5.93 3.73 10.66
CA LEU A 100 6.98 2.74 10.90
C LEU A 100 7.99 2.71 9.76
N GLY A 101 7.51 2.66 8.50
CA GLY A 101 8.37 2.69 7.32
C GLY A 101 9.19 3.99 7.23
N LEU A 102 8.58 5.14 7.51
CA LEU A 102 9.25 6.44 7.52
C LEU A 102 10.33 6.54 8.61
N LEU A 103 10.05 6.05 9.82
CA LEU A 103 11.04 6.00 10.89
C LEU A 103 12.22 5.08 10.52
N GLY A 104 11.94 3.94 9.87
CA GLY A 104 12.98 3.09 9.29
C GLY A 104 13.87 3.85 8.29
N GLN A 105 13.25 4.65 7.42
CA GLN A 105 13.98 5.49 6.46
C GLN A 105 14.85 6.55 7.16
N VAL A 106 14.34 7.17 8.23
CA VAL A 106 15.11 8.15 9.03
C VAL A 106 16.35 7.50 9.64
N LEU A 107 16.27 6.27 10.15
CA LEU A 107 17.45 5.54 10.65
C LEU A 107 18.46 5.25 9.54
N PHE A 108 17.99 4.87 8.35
CA PHE A 108 18.83 4.62 7.17
C PHE A 108 19.54 5.87 6.64
N THR A 109 18.92 7.03 6.75
CA THR A 109 19.57 8.31 6.43
C THR A 109 20.50 8.73 7.58
N GLY A 110 20.02 8.62 8.82
CA GLY A 110 20.75 8.98 10.02
C GLY A 110 22.07 8.25 10.18
N ARG A 111 22.17 6.97 9.76
CA ARG A 111 23.44 6.24 9.80
C ARG A 111 24.52 6.88 8.92
N MET A 112 24.13 7.45 7.77
CA MET A 112 25.08 8.12 6.86
C MET A 112 25.53 9.44 7.47
N VAL A 113 24.62 10.17 8.10
CA VAL A 113 24.96 11.37 8.87
C VAL A 113 25.91 11.02 10.03
N LEU A 114 25.62 9.97 10.79
CA LEU A 114 26.47 9.50 11.88
C LEU A 114 27.87 9.11 11.39
N GLN A 115 27.94 8.36 10.28
CA GLN A 115 29.19 7.94 9.68
C GLN A 115 30.00 9.15 9.17
N TRP A 116 29.35 10.11 8.52
CA TRP A 116 29.98 11.33 8.04
C TRP A 116 30.54 12.15 9.19
N LEU A 117 29.73 12.45 10.22
CA LEU A 117 30.16 13.19 11.40
C LEU A 117 31.32 12.50 12.14
N THR A 118 31.31 11.18 12.20
CA THR A 118 32.39 10.43 12.86
C THR A 118 33.67 10.44 12.03
N SER A 119 33.55 10.30 10.70
CA SER A 119 34.70 10.32 9.79
C SER A 119 35.36 11.69 9.72
N GLU A 120 34.56 12.77 9.75
CA GLU A 120 35.06 14.14 9.78
C GLU A 120 35.86 14.40 11.05
N LYS A 121 35.32 14.03 12.21
CA LYS A 121 36.01 14.12 13.50
C LYS A 121 37.31 13.30 13.51
N ALA A 122 37.32 12.15 12.86
CA ALA A 122 38.48 11.26 12.80
C ALA A 122 39.48 11.64 11.68
N LYS A 123 39.11 12.52 10.75
CA LYS A 123 39.86 12.85 9.51
C LYS A 123 40.25 11.64 8.67
N ARG A 124 39.45 10.56 8.74
CA ARG A 124 39.62 9.34 7.94
C ARG A 124 38.26 8.65 7.78
N SER A 125 38.11 7.85 6.73
CA SER A 125 36.89 7.06 6.51
C SER A 125 36.77 5.98 7.59
N VAL A 126 35.83 6.17 8.52
CA VAL A 126 35.58 5.26 9.65
C VAL A 126 34.10 4.95 9.71
N VAL A 127 33.77 3.66 9.87
CA VAL A 127 32.39 3.20 10.08
C VAL A 127 32.19 3.00 11.59
N PRO A 128 31.41 3.87 12.28
CA PRO A 128 31.17 3.72 13.71
C PRO A 128 30.30 2.50 14.01
N VAL A 129 30.42 1.92 15.21
CA VAL A 129 29.56 0.79 15.65
C VAL A 129 28.06 1.16 15.56
N GLY A 130 27.73 2.42 15.87
CA GLY A 130 26.37 2.94 15.73
C GLY A 130 25.80 2.84 14.31
N PHE A 131 26.64 2.86 13.27
CA PHE A 131 26.20 2.63 11.89
C PHE A 131 25.51 1.27 11.73
N TRP A 132 26.08 0.22 12.34
CA TRP A 132 25.55 -1.13 12.25
C TRP A 132 24.24 -1.27 13.04
N TRP A 133 24.16 -0.68 14.23
CA TRP A 133 22.94 -0.66 15.03
C TRP A 133 21.79 0.10 14.36
N MET A 134 22.06 1.30 13.81
CA MET A 134 21.06 2.06 13.07
C MET A 134 20.58 1.31 11.81
N SER A 135 21.51 0.63 11.13
CA SER A 135 21.18 -0.19 9.96
C SER A 135 20.31 -1.38 10.32
N LEU A 136 20.62 -2.07 11.43
CA LEU A 136 19.84 -3.21 11.91
C LEU A 136 18.42 -2.80 12.33
N ALA A 137 18.31 -1.71 13.09
CA ALA A 137 17.02 -1.16 13.51
C ALA A 137 16.18 -0.69 12.30
N GLY A 138 16.78 0.10 11.39
CA GLY A 138 16.11 0.55 10.18
C GLY A 138 15.66 -0.60 9.28
N ALA A 139 16.52 -1.60 9.06
CA ALA A 139 16.19 -2.80 8.28
C ALA A 139 15.06 -3.60 8.92
N SER A 140 15.04 -3.74 10.25
CA SER A 140 13.97 -4.45 10.96
C SER A 140 12.61 -3.75 10.79
N MET A 141 12.60 -2.42 10.86
CA MET A 141 11.39 -1.62 10.66
C MET A 141 10.88 -1.69 9.22
N LEU A 142 11.78 -1.57 8.23
CA LEU A 142 11.42 -1.70 6.82
C LEU A 142 11.01 -3.13 6.45
N LEU A 143 11.64 -4.14 7.04
CA LEU A 143 11.26 -5.54 6.85
C LEU A 143 9.83 -5.79 7.34
N ALA A 144 9.49 -5.32 8.56
CA ALA A 144 8.13 -5.39 9.08
C ALA A 144 7.12 -4.68 8.15
N TYR A 145 7.49 -3.50 7.66
CA TYR A 145 6.68 -2.73 6.71
C TYR A 145 6.47 -3.46 5.36
N PHE A 146 7.52 -4.03 4.76
CA PHE A 146 7.41 -4.75 3.49
C PHE A 146 6.66 -6.07 3.61
N ILE A 147 6.79 -6.77 4.74
CA ILE A 147 5.97 -7.96 5.05
C ILE A 147 4.50 -7.55 5.09
N TRP A 148 4.16 -6.47 5.79
CA TRP A 148 2.79 -5.96 5.84
C TRP A 148 2.27 -5.57 4.44
N ARG A 149 3.11 -4.96 3.62
CA ARG A 149 2.77 -4.55 2.24
C ARG A 149 2.78 -5.72 1.24
N ARG A 150 3.16 -6.92 1.66
CA ARG A 150 3.37 -8.13 0.82
C ARG A 150 4.28 -7.87 -0.38
N ASP A 151 5.33 -7.09 -0.16
CA ASP A 151 6.34 -6.78 -1.18
C ASP A 151 7.55 -7.72 -1.04
N VAL A 152 7.60 -8.74 -1.88
CA VAL A 152 8.67 -9.76 -1.85
C VAL A 152 10.05 -9.16 -2.12
N VAL A 153 10.14 -8.17 -3.03
CA VAL A 153 11.41 -7.55 -3.39
C VAL A 153 11.96 -6.76 -2.21
N GLY A 154 11.09 -5.98 -1.54
CA GLY A 154 11.45 -5.25 -0.33
C GLY A 154 11.88 -6.18 0.80
N VAL A 155 11.16 -7.29 1.02
CA VAL A 155 11.50 -8.28 2.04
C VAL A 155 12.86 -8.92 1.80
N LEU A 156 13.14 -9.37 0.57
CA LEU A 156 14.41 -9.99 0.23
C LEU A 156 15.59 -9.01 0.38
N GLY A 157 15.41 -7.77 -0.12
CA GLY A 157 16.44 -6.73 -0.01
C GLY A 157 16.79 -6.39 1.44
N GLN A 158 15.77 -6.20 2.30
CA GLN A 158 16.01 -5.87 3.70
C GLN A 158 16.54 -7.06 4.51
N SER A 159 16.12 -8.29 4.19
CA SER A 159 16.63 -9.49 4.87
C SER A 159 18.11 -9.72 4.60
N ALA A 160 18.57 -9.54 3.36
CA ALA A 160 19.98 -9.65 3.01
C ALA A 160 20.83 -8.61 3.77
N GLY A 161 20.38 -7.34 3.81
CA GLY A 161 21.04 -6.29 4.58
C GLY A 161 21.07 -6.61 6.09
N TRP A 162 19.94 -7.06 6.64
CA TRP A 162 19.80 -7.41 8.05
C TRP A 162 20.83 -8.46 8.49
N LEU A 163 21.02 -9.54 7.70
CA LEU A 163 22.01 -10.58 7.98
C LEU A 163 23.44 -10.04 8.01
N ILE A 164 23.79 -9.16 7.06
CA ILE A 164 25.10 -8.52 7.01
C ILE A 164 25.34 -7.65 8.25
N TYR A 165 24.32 -6.90 8.68
CA TYR A 165 24.43 -6.02 9.85
C TYR A 165 24.60 -6.82 11.14
N VAL A 166 23.83 -7.90 11.33
CA VAL A 166 23.99 -8.81 12.46
C VAL A 166 25.38 -9.44 12.45
N ARG A 167 25.83 -9.97 11.31
CA ARG A 167 27.15 -10.58 11.18
C ARG A 167 28.27 -9.60 11.54
N ASN A 168 28.17 -8.34 11.10
CA ASN A 168 29.19 -7.34 11.40
C ASN A 168 29.17 -6.93 12.88
N LEU A 169 27.99 -6.82 13.50
CA LEU A 169 27.90 -6.62 14.95
C LEU A 169 28.52 -7.81 15.70
N TRP A 170 28.22 -9.04 15.29
CA TRP A 170 28.78 -10.24 15.91
C TRP A 170 30.30 -10.25 15.87
N LEU A 171 30.92 -9.94 14.73
CA LEU A 171 32.39 -9.84 14.64
C LEU A 171 33.00 -8.72 15.49
N ILE A 172 32.28 -7.62 15.69
CA ILE A 172 32.74 -6.52 16.54
C ILE A 172 32.79 -6.95 18.01
N TYR A 173 31.84 -7.78 18.47
CA TYR A 173 31.76 -8.23 19.86
C TYR A 173 32.46 -9.55 20.15
N TYR A 174 32.70 -10.39 19.13
CA TYR A 174 33.36 -11.70 19.27
C TYR A 174 34.58 -11.83 18.32
N PRO A 175 35.64 -11.04 18.53
CA PRO A 175 36.87 -11.18 17.75
C PRO A 175 37.57 -12.52 18.06
N GLU A 176 38.24 -13.08 17.05
CA GLU A 176 38.83 -14.43 17.06
C GLU A 176 39.90 -14.67 18.14
N SER A 177 40.40 -13.63 18.81
CA SER A 177 41.34 -13.76 19.94
C SER A 177 40.79 -14.57 21.12
N ASN A 178 39.47 -14.70 21.26
CA ASN A 178 38.84 -15.53 22.28
C ASN A 178 38.87 -17.04 21.99
N ARG A 179 39.29 -17.47 20.79
CA ARG A 179 39.29 -18.89 20.39
C ARG A 179 40.61 -19.61 20.71
N SER A 180 41.72 -18.88 20.80
CA SER A 180 43.07 -19.42 21.03
C SER A 180 43.38 -19.76 22.50
N GLU A 181 42.55 -19.39 23.46
CA GLU A 181 42.71 -19.77 24.89
C GLU A 181 41.90 -21.01 25.27
N SER A 182 41.19 -21.65 24.32
CA SER A 182 40.25 -22.75 24.58
C SER A 182 40.60 -24.08 23.90
N ILE A 183 41.81 -24.22 23.33
CA ILE A 183 42.32 -25.47 22.71
C ILE A 183 43.61 -25.89 23.39
#